data_AF-A0A9D6KTE0-F1
#
_entry.id   AF-A0A9D6KTE0-F1
#
_cell.length_a   1.000
_cell.length_b   1.000
_cell.length_c   1.000
_cell.angle_alpha   90.00
_cell.angle_beta   90.00
_cell.angle_gamma   90.00
#
_symmetry.space_group_name_H-M   'P 1'
#
loop_
_entity.id
_entity.type
_entity.pdbx_description
1 polymer ?
#
loop_
_entity_poly.entity_id
_entity_poly.type
_entity_poly.pdbx_seq_one_letter_code
_entity_poly.pdbx_strand_id
1 'polypeptide(L)'
;MSDALAFWRRMEALDVEQMNDAERLCYVLSALFAADVENGGFWQFFYNIDAPEYQEIVEGLRVIGALKTLDLLLQARAILPDGGQGALDAARDETLPNPSAFSEFDKQFSGEDVFERVEAYAASQGLFETPTN
;
A
#
# COMPACT_ATOMS: atom_id res chain seq x y z
N MET A 1 -20.20 15.70 7.49
CA MET A 1 -18.96 15.25 6.82
C MET A 1 -18.50 14.05 7.63
N SER A 2 -18.32 12.87 7.03
CA SER A 2 -17.89 11.70 7.81
C SER A 2 -16.48 11.92 8.36
N ASP A 3 -16.18 11.40 9.53
CA ASP A 3 -14.86 11.57 10.17
C ASP A 3 -13.75 10.90 9.35
N ALA A 4 -14.07 9.81 8.64
CA ALA A 4 -13.18 9.19 7.65
C ALA A 4 -12.79 10.17 6.51
N LEU A 5 -13.71 10.98 5.99
CA LEU A 5 -13.39 11.96 4.95
C LEU A 5 -12.47 13.09 5.48
N ALA A 6 -12.62 13.46 6.76
CA ALA A 6 -11.72 14.42 7.40
C ALA A 6 -10.31 13.83 7.55
N PHE A 7 -10.23 12.56 7.93
CA PHE A 7 -8.97 11.82 8.02
C PHE A 7 -8.24 11.76 6.66
N TRP A 8 -8.92 11.35 5.59
CA TRP A 8 -8.29 11.27 4.27
C TRP A 8 -7.78 12.62 3.76
N ARG A 9 -8.56 13.69 3.95
CA ARG A 9 -8.10 15.06 3.62
C ARG A 9 -6.89 15.50 4.44
N ARG A 10 -6.80 15.06 5.69
CA ARG A 10 -5.63 15.34 6.52
C ARG A 10 -4.40 14.63 5.97
N MET A 11 -4.52 13.36 5.58
CA MET A 11 -3.41 12.59 5.00
C MET A 11 -2.91 13.19 3.68
N GLU A 12 -3.80 13.75 2.87
CA GLU A 12 -3.44 14.47 1.63
C GLU A 12 -2.76 15.83 1.88
N ALA A 13 -3.00 16.46 3.03
CA ALA A 13 -2.54 17.81 3.33
C ALA A 13 -1.24 17.87 4.14
N LEU A 14 -0.85 16.77 4.78
CA LEU A 14 0.38 16.70 5.58
C LEU A 14 1.58 16.36 4.71
N ASP A 15 2.69 17.04 4.97
CA ASP A 15 4.00 16.54 4.56
C ASP A 15 4.33 15.31 5.42
N VAL A 16 5.05 14.36 4.82
CA VAL A 16 5.47 13.11 5.49
C VAL A 16 6.20 13.37 6.82
N GLU A 17 6.94 14.48 6.91
CA GLU A 17 7.69 14.89 8.11
C GLU A 17 6.79 15.32 9.29
N GLN A 18 5.53 15.64 9.01
CA GLN A 18 4.54 16.08 10.00
C GLN A 18 3.66 14.94 10.50
N MET A 19 3.74 13.77 9.87
CA MET A 19 2.95 12.58 10.22
C MET A 19 3.58 11.88 11.42
N ASN A 20 2.74 11.49 12.38
CA ASN A 20 3.15 10.49 13.38
C ASN A 20 3.19 9.07 12.78
N ASP A 21 3.71 8.09 13.52
CA ASP A 21 3.90 6.72 13.03
C ASP A 21 2.60 6.07 12.52
N ALA A 22 1.46 6.31 13.17
CA ALA A 22 0.17 5.76 12.76
C ALA A 22 -0.36 6.45 11.49
N GLU A 23 -0.22 7.76 11.39
CA GLU A 23 -0.57 8.54 10.19
C GLU A 23 0.30 8.10 9.00
N ARG A 24 1.61 7.93 9.22
CA ARG A 24 2.56 7.46 8.21
C ARG A 24 2.19 6.08 7.70
N LEU A 25 1.89 5.14 8.60
CA LEU A 25 1.47 3.79 8.21
C LEU A 25 0.20 3.83 7.34
N CYS A 26 -0.79 4.63 7.73
CA CYS A 26 -2.00 4.78 6.94
C CYS A 26 -1.70 5.34 5.55
N TYR A 27 -0.92 6.42 5.49
CA TYR A 27 -0.51 7.06 4.24
C TYR A 27 0.23 6.10 3.31
N VAL A 28 1.23 5.38 3.82
CA VAL A 28 2.05 4.43 3.05
C VAL A 28 1.18 3.30 2.48
N LEU A 29 0.26 2.75 3.27
CA LEU A 29 -0.61 1.66 2.80
C LEU A 29 -1.70 2.14 1.83
N SER A 30 -2.24 3.34 2.00
CA SER A 30 -3.32 3.85 1.15
C SER A 30 -2.79 4.51 -0.13
N ALA A 31 -1.88 5.47 0.00
CA ALA A 31 -1.48 6.35 -1.10
C ALA A 31 -0.31 5.79 -1.91
N LEU A 32 0.60 5.03 -1.29
CA LEU A 32 1.76 4.47 -2.00
C LEU A 32 1.56 3.02 -2.43
N PHE A 33 0.68 2.28 -1.76
CA PHE A 33 0.41 0.89 -2.10
C PHE A 33 -0.95 0.70 -2.76
N ALA A 34 -2.05 0.83 -2.00
CA ALA A 34 -3.38 0.47 -2.50
C ALA A 34 -3.79 1.31 -3.72
N ALA A 35 -3.56 2.63 -3.70
CA ALA A 35 -3.87 3.50 -4.83
C ALA A 35 -3.10 3.13 -6.10
N ASP A 36 -1.83 2.75 -5.99
CA ASP A 36 -1.04 2.35 -7.17
C ASP A 36 -1.51 1.00 -7.74
N VAL A 37 -1.79 0.03 -6.87
CA VAL A 37 -2.30 -1.27 -7.30
C VAL A 37 -3.70 -1.15 -7.92
N GLU A 38 -4.58 -0.30 -7.38
CA GLU A 38 -5.90 -0.05 -7.98
C GLU A 38 -5.82 0.67 -9.33
N ASN A 39 -4.87 1.60 -9.49
CA ASN A 39 -4.74 2.40 -10.72
C ASN A 39 -4.04 1.66 -11.87
N GLY A 40 -3.01 0.87 -11.58
CA GLY A 40 -2.19 0.22 -12.61
C GLY A 40 -1.59 -1.13 -12.20
N GLY A 41 -2.13 -1.75 -11.16
CA GLY A 41 -1.72 -3.07 -10.69
C GLY A 41 -0.38 -3.07 -9.95
N PHE A 42 0.07 -4.26 -9.58
CA PHE A 42 1.38 -4.47 -8.96
C PHE A 42 2.53 -3.98 -9.83
N TRP A 43 2.36 -3.95 -11.16
CA TRP A 43 3.35 -3.36 -12.05
C TRP A 43 3.58 -1.88 -11.75
N GLN A 44 2.51 -1.08 -11.66
CA GLN A 44 2.61 0.35 -11.36
C GLN A 44 3.17 0.56 -9.95
N PHE A 45 2.72 -0.24 -8.99
CA PHE A 45 3.28 -0.22 -7.63
C PHE A 45 4.80 -0.43 -7.63
N PHE A 46 5.31 -1.50 -8.25
CA PHE A 46 6.75 -1.76 -8.30
C PHE A 46 7.53 -0.73 -9.13
N TYR A 47 6.87 -0.03 -10.05
CA TYR A 47 7.47 1.07 -10.80
C TYR A 47 7.65 2.33 -9.95
N ASN A 48 6.70 2.62 -9.06
CA ASN A 48 6.72 3.82 -8.23
C ASN A 48 7.43 3.62 -6.90
N ILE A 49 7.41 2.41 -6.35
CA ILE A 49 7.85 2.16 -4.99
C ILE A 49 9.36 2.07 -4.85
N ASP A 50 9.79 2.45 -3.67
CA ASP A 50 11.15 2.62 -3.21
C ASP A 50 11.44 1.57 -2.10
N ALA A 51 12.70 1.20 -1.90
CA ALA A 51 13.08 0.08 -1.04
C ALA A 51 12.69 0.27 0.44
N PRO A 52 12.89 1.45 1.09
CA PRO A 52 12.42 1.71 2.45
C PRO A 52 10.90 1.63 2.55
N GLU A 53 10.16 2.27 1.65
CA GLU A 53 8.70 2.29 1.63
C GLU A 53 8.13 0.89 1.41
N TYR A 54 8.76 0.07 0.56
CA TYR A 54 8.36 -1.33 0.40
C TYR A 54 8.42 -2.10 1.72
N GLN A 55 9.47 -1.89 2.53
CA GLN A 55 9.57 -2.55 3.84
C GLN A 55 8.50 -2.03 4.81
N GLU A 56 8.24 -0.72 4.80
CA GLU A 56 7.17 -0.12 5.59
C GLU A 56 5.80 -0.69 5.20
N ILE A 57 5.53 -0.90 3.91
CA ILE A 57 4.30 -1.53 3.42
C ILE A 57 4.20 -2.98 3.92
N VAL A 58 5.28 -3.76 3.81
CA VAL A 58 5.28 -5.16 4.25
C VAL A 58 4.95 -5.27 5.73
N GLU A 59 5.58 -4.47 6.58
CA GLU A 59 5.26 -4.47 8.01
C GLU A 59 3.88 -3.88 8.31
N GLY A 60 3.49 -2.81 7.60
CA GLY A 60 2.17 -2.19 7.74
C GLY A 60 1.03 -3.16 7.45
N LEU A 61 1.13 -3.94 6.36
CA LEU A 61 0.14 -4.96 6.01
C LEU A 61 0.02 -6.05 7.10
N ARG A 62 1.12 -6.39 7.79
CA ARG A 62 1.08 -7.29 8.95
C ARG A 62 0.36 -6.63 10.13
N VAL A 63 0.69 -5.38 10.43
CA VAL A 63 0.10 -4.62 11.55
C VAL A 63 -1.42 -4.52 11.41
N ILE A 64 -1.94 -4.24 10.22
CA ILE A 64 -3.39 -4.14 9.96
C ILE A 64 -4.06 -5.50 9.71
N GLY A 65 -3.31 -6.60 9.78
CA GLY A 65 -3.82 -7.96 9.57
C GLY A 65 -4.25 -8.25 8.12
N ALA A 66 -3.79 -7.49 7.14
CA ALA A 66 -4.04 -7.70 5.71
C ALA A 66 -3.14 -8.82 5.14
N LEU A 67 -3.20 -10.01 5.77
CA LEU A 67 -2.25 -11.09 5.51
C LEU A 67 -2.36 -11.69 4.10
N LYS A 68 -3.56 -11.72 3.53
CA LYS A 68 -3.76 -12.18 2.15
C LYS A 68 -3.18 -11.18 1.14
N THR A 69 -3.44 -9.89 1.35
CA THR A 69 -2.80 -8.82 0.58
C THR A 69 -1.27 -8.87 0.66
N LEU A 70 -0.72 -9.10 1.87
CA LEU A 70 0.72 -9.28 2.05
C LEU A 70 1.26 -10.47 1.26
N ASP A 71 0.55 -11.60 1.29
CA ASP A 71 0.95 -12.78 0.54
C ASP A 71 0.95 -12.50 -0.98
N LEU A 72 -0.06 -11.80 -1.49
CA LEU A 72 -0.09 -11.35 -2.90
C LEU A 72 1.11 -10.46 -3.24
N LEU A 73 1.42 -9.48 -2.39
CA LEU A 73 2.58 -8.60 -2.58
C LEU A 73 3.90 -9.39 -2.63
N LEU A 74 4.09 -10.36 -1.73
CA LEU A 74 5.30 -11.18 -1.69
C LEU A 74 5.39 -12.11 -2.91
N GLN A 75 4.28 -12.68 -3.35
CA GLN A 75 4.24 -13.49 -4.57
C GLN A 75 4.48 -12.65 -5.83
N ALA A 76 3.89 -11.47 -5.92
CA ALA A 76 4.13 -10.53 -7.02
C ALA A 76 5.60 -10.11 -7.08
N ARG A 77 6.22 -9.82 -5.91
CA ARG A 77 7.66 -9.53 -5.83
C ARG A 77 8.51 -10.69 -6.33
N ALA A 78 8.12 -11.94 -6.10
CA ALA A 78 8.88 -13.12 -6.50
C ALA A 78 8.97 -13.30 -8.03
N ILE A 79 8.14 -12.59 -8.81
CA ILE A 79 8.20 -12.56 -10.29
C ILE A 79 9.32 -11.67 -10.79
N LEU A 80 9.72 -10.68 -9.98
CA LEU A 80 10.76 -9.74 -10.35
C LEU A 80 12.12 -10.46 -10.42
N PRO A 81 12.97 -10.11 -11.40
CA PRO A 81 14.33 -10.61 -11.46
C PRO A 81 15.11 -10.21 -10.21
N ASP A 82 16.12 -11.01 -9.86
CA ASP A 82 16.99 -10.81 -8.69
C ASP A 82 16.22 -10.63 -7.37
N GLY A 83 15.03 -11.23 -7.25
CA GLY A 83 14.17 -11.10 -6.07
C GLY A 83 13.59 -9.69 -5.87
N GLY A 84 13.55 -8.90 -6.94
CA GLY A 84 12.97 -7.55 -6.96
C GLY A 84 13.91 -6.44 -6.52
N GLN A 85 15.19 -6.71 -6.24
CA GLN A 85 16.11 -5.67 -5.77
C GLN A 85 16.26 -4.53 -6.80
N GLY A 86 16.45 -4.85 -8.09
CA GLY A 86 16.59 -3.83 -9.13
C GLY A 86 15.35 -2.96 -9.35
N ALA A 87 14.16 -3.51 -9.07
CA ALA A 87 12.89 -2.78 -9.15
C ALA A 87 12.62 -1.93 -7.89
N LEU A 88 13.22 -2.30 -6.75
CA LEU A 88 13.19 -1.46 -5.54
C LEU A 88 14.25 -0.35 -5.62
N ASP A 89 15.36 -0.62 -6.30
CA ASP A 89 16.39 0.37 -6.63
C ASP A 89 15.96 1.26 -7.82
N ALA A 90 16.84 2.18 -8.25
CA ALA A 90 16.58 3.09 -9.37
C ALA A 90 16.67 2.44 -10.77
N ALA A 91 16.75 1.10 -10.88
CA ALA A 91 16.94 0.37 -12.13
C ALA A 91 15.63 -0.28 -12.64
N ARG A 92 14.48 0.32 -12.33
CA ARG A 92 13.14 -0.24 -12.54
C ARG A 92 12.81 -0.46 -14.01
N ASP A 93 13.13 0.52 -14.87
CA ASP A 93 12.85 0.48 -16.31
C ASP A 93 13.54 -0.70 -17.01
N GLU A 94 14.66 -1.17 -16.47
CA GLU A 94 15.45 -2.26 -17.05
C GLU A 94 15.05 -3.64 -16.50
N THR A 95 14.38 -3.68 -15.35
CA THR A 95 14.18 -4.91 -14.57
C THR A 95 12.71 -5.29 -14.40
N LEU A 96 11.77 -4.37 -14.59
CA LEU A 96 10.35 -4.69 -14.50
C LEU A 96 9.88 -5.55 -15.68
N PRO A 97 9.20 -6.68 -15.42
CA PRO A 97 8.63 -7.48 -16.48
C PRO A 97 7.44 -6.76 -17.13
N ASN A 98 6.92 -7.34 -18.21
CA ASN A 98 5.71 -6.83 -18.84
C ASN A 98 4.55 -6.77 -17.82
N PRO A 99 3.72 -5.71 -17.80
CA PRO A 99 2.60 -5.58 -16.86
C PRO A 99 1.69 -6.81 -16.78
N SER A 100 1.48 -7.53 -17.88
CA SER A 100 0.65 -8.75 -17.91
C SER A 100 1.14 -9.87 -16.99
N ALA A 101 2.43 -9.87 -16.59
CA ALA A 101 2.99 -10.81 -15.63
C ALA A 101 2.32 -10.71 -14.24
N PHE A 102 1.70 -9.56 -13.93
CA PHE A 102 1.04 -9.31 -12.66
C PHE A 102 -0.49 -9.51 -12.68
N SER A 103 -1.08 -9.75 -13.85
CA SER A 103 -2.53 -9.70 -14.06
C SER A 103 -3.37 -10.59 -13.13
N GLU A 104 -2.85 -11.76 -12.73
CA GLU A 104 -3.54 -12.64 -11.80
C GLU A 104 -3.51 -12.09 -10.36
N PHE A 105 -2.44 -11.42 -9.95
CA PHE A 105 -2.36 -10.77 -8.63
C PHE A 105 -3.23 -9.51 -8.59
N ASP A 106 -3.25 -8.73 -9.66
CA ASP A 106 -4.10 -7.54 -9.79
C ASP A 106 -5.58 -7.92 -9.61
N LYS A 107 -5.99 -9.01 -10.27
CA LYS A 107 -7.34 -9.56 -10.15
C LYS A 107 -7.65 -10.09 -8.76
N GLN A 108 -6.69 -10.71 -8.07
CA GLN A 108 -6.89 -11.18 -6.70
C GLN A 108 -6.95 -10.01 -5.70
N PHE A 109 -6.17 -8.96 -5.95
CA PHE A 109 -6.15 -7.74 -5.14
C PHE A 109 -7.45 -6.96 -5.24
N SER A 110 -8.13 -6.94 -6.39
CA SER A 110 -9.41 -6.24 -6.54
C SER A 110 -10.55 -6.75 -5.64
N GLY A 111 -10.34 -7.88 -4.95
CA GLY A 111 -11.25 -8.40 -3.93
C GLY A 111 -10.75 -8.23 -2.49
N GLU A 112 -9.68 -7.45 -2.27
CA GLU A 112 -9.12 -7.14 -0.96
C GLU A 112 -9.56 -5.75 -0.47
N ASP A 113 -9.97 -5.66 0.79
CA ASP A 113 -10.47 -4.42 1.39
C ASP A 113 -9.36 -3.68 2.17
N VAL A 114 -8.24 -3.34 1.51
CA VAL A 114 -7.09 -2.70 2.17
C VAL A 114 -7.47 -1.36 2.78
N PHE A 115 -8.23 -0.53 2.06
CA PHE A 115 -8.70 0.77 2.56
C PHE A 115 -9.55 0.63 3.83
N GLU A 116 -10.48 -0.33 3.86
CA GLU A 116 -11.31 -0.58 5.06
C GLU A 116 -10.45 -0.99 6.27
N ARG A 117 -9.40 -1.79 6.04
CA ARG A 117 -8.46 -2.19 7.10
C ARG A 117 -7.60 -1.02 7.59
N VAL A 118 -7.20 -0.12 6.69
CA VAL A 118 -6.50 1.12 7.05
C VAL A 118 -7.41 2.01 7.89
N GLU A 119 -8.67 2.17 7.50
CA GLU A 119 -9.65 2.94 8.28
C GLU A 119 -9.89 2.34 9.67
N ALA A 120 -10.03 1.01 9.75
CA ALA A 120 -10.18 0.31 11.03
C ALA A 120 -8.94 0.49 11.93
N TYR A 121 -7.74 0.42 11.35
CA TYR A 121 -6.51 0.70 12.08
C TYR A 121 -6.46 2.16 12.56
N ALA A 122 -6.72 3.13 11.68
CA ALA A 122 -6.72 4.55 12.02
C ALA A 122 -7.71 4.87 13.15
N ALA A 123 -8.90 4.29 13.13
CA ALA A 123 -9.88 4.40 14.21
C ALA A 123 -9.37 3.78 15.52
N SER A 124 -8.73 2.61 15.47
CA SER A 124 -8.12 1.98 16.65
C SER A 124 -6.99 2.82 17.27
N GLN A 125 -6.33 3.65 16.47
CA GLN A 125 -5.30 4.59 16.90
C GLN A 125 -5.88 5.94 17.35
N GLY A 126 -7.20 6.11 17.32
CA GLY A 126 -7.88 7.36 17.69
C GLY A 126 -7.65 8.50 16.69
N LEU A 127 -7.30 8.19 15.44
CA LEU A 127 -7.13 9.20 14.38
C LEU A 127 -8.47 9.78 13.92
N PHE A 128 -9.56 9.03 14.06
CA PHE A 128 -10.94 9.49 13.92
C PHE A 128 -11.93 8.52 14.59
N GLU A 129 -13.18 8.93 14.79
CA GLU A 129 -14.24 8.07 15.30
C GLU A 129 -14.94 7.33 14.16
N THR A 130 -15.02 5.99 14.23
CA THR A 130 -15.93 5.23 13.36
C THR A 130 -17.38 5.49 13.81
N PRO A 131 -18.33 5.80 12.91
CA PRO A 131 -19.73 5.88 13.27
C PRO A 131 -20.15 4.57 13.93
N THR A 132 -20.55 4.65 15.20
CA THR A 132 -21.21 3.53 15.86
C THR A 132 -22.57 3.36 15.21
N ASN A 133 -22.74 2.30 14.43
CA ASN A 133 -24.05 1.85 13.96
C ASN A 133 -24.95 1.46 15.14
#